data_AF-A0A0D7K4C2-F1
#
_entry.id   AF-A0A0D7K4C2-F1
#
_cell.length_a   1.000
_cell.length_b   1.000
_cell.length_c   1.000
_cell.angle_alpha   90.00
_cell.angle_beta   90.00
_cell.angle_gamma   90.00
#
_symmetry.space_group_name_H-M   'P 1'
#
loop_
_entity.id
_entity.type
_entity.pdbx_description
1 polymer ?
#
loop_
_entity_poly.entity_id
_entity_poly.type
_entity_poly.pdbx_seq_one_letter_code
_entity_poly.pdbx_strand_id
1 'polypeptide(L)'
;MSLNIAKLLATLSQAARDQKLLAQGRLVSPGQMADLPFNRGALPNDAWLLVGELHPEMFALLMGGGRPSTDVTLMEANIGIFYLVVRHSVGEWEHRFLLPMVGASARTYVGSLEKFGVYAALTSAGSPNAVFNHLQRNPSDQVVKKLLSSVLSCK
;
A
#
# COMPACT_ATOMS: atom_id res chain seq x y z
N MET A 1 -29.76 17.25 -8.18
CA MET A 1 -28.57 16.65 -8.83
C MET A 1 -27.76 15.96 -7.75
N SER A 2 -27.71 14.63 -7.74
CA SER A 2 -26.83 13.91 -6.81
C SER A 2 -25.39 14.11 -7.26
N LEU A 3 -24.57 14.73 -6.41
CA LEU A 3 -23.13 14.79 -6.62
C LEU A 3 -22.64 13.34 -6.63
N ASN A 4 -22.14 12.84 -7.76
CA ASN A 4 -21.62 11.49 -7.84
C ASN A 4 -20.32 11.44 -7.01
N ILE A 5 -20.43 10.97 -5.77
CA ILE A 5 -19.32 10.91 -4.79
C ILE A 5 -18.10 10.20 -5.38
N ALA A 6 -18.31 9.18 -6.22
CA ALA A 6 -17.21 8.50 -6.90
C ALA A 6 -16.46 9.43 -7.88
N LYS A 7 -17.18 10.29 -8.60
CA LYS A 7 -16.59 11.28 -9.50
C LYS A 7 -15.82 12.35 -8.74
N LEU A 8 -16.36 12.82 -7.60
CA LEU A 8 -15.67 13.76 -6.71
C LEU A 8 -14.38 13.15 -6.14
N LEU A 9 -14.44 11.92 -5.64
CA LEU A 9 -13.27 11.21 -5.09
C LEU A 9 -12.21 10.95 -6.17
N ALA A 10 -12.62 10.62 -7.39
CA ALA A 10 -11.70 10.47 -8.51
C ALA A 10 -11.01 11.80 -8.86
N THR A 11 -11.76 12.91 -8.90
CA THR A 11 -11.20 14.24 -9.16
C THR A 11 -10.26 14.69 -8.04
N LEU A 12 -10.61 14.48 -6.77
CA LEU A 12 -9.75 14.78 -5.63
C LEU A 12 -8.49 13.91 -5.61
N SER A 13 -8.61 12.62 -5.93
CA SER A 13 -7.46 11.71 -6.05
C SER A 13 -6.54 12.13 -7.20
N GLN A 14 -7.10 12.57 -8.33
CA GLN A 14 -6.33 13.06 -9.46
C GLN A 14 -5.62 14.37 -9.11
N ALA A 15 -6.33 15.35 -8.55
CA ALA A 15 -5.74 16.61 -8.10
C ALA A 15 -4.64 16.39 -7.04
N ALA A 16 -4.83 15.44 -6.13
CA ALA A 16 -3.81 15.06 -5.16
C ALA A 16 -2.59 14.39 -5.81
N ARG A 17 -2.77 13.57 -6.86
CA ARG A 17 -1.65 13.02 -7.65
C ARG A 17 -0.93 14.12 -8.42
N ASP A 18 -1.65 15.03 -9.05
CA ASP A 18 -1.09 16.13 -9.85
C ASP A 18 -0.28 17.09 -8.97
N GLN A 19 -0.72 17.31 -7.73
CA GLN A 19 0.01 18.06 -6.71
C GLN A 19 1.10 17.23 -6.00
N LYS A 20 1.36 15.99 -6.44
CA LYS A 20 2.32 15.04 -5.84
C LYS A 20 2.06 14.75 -4.35
N LEU A 21 0.83 14.93 -3.89
CA LEU A 21 0.37 14.56 -2.55
C LEU A 21 0.16 13.05 -2.40
N LEU A 22 -0.03 12.34 -3.52
CA LEU A 22 -0.16 10.89 -3.58
C LEU A 22 0.96 10.29 -4.41
N ALA A 23 1.65 9.34 -3.79
CA ALA A 23 2.67 8.52 -4.40
C ALA A 23 2.07 7.61 -5.48
N GLN A 24 2.79 7.42 -6.59
CA GLN A 24 2.45 6.35 -7.51
C GLN A 24 2.92 5.02 -6.95
N GLY A 25 2.02 4.05 -6.89
CA GLY A 25 2.37 2.70 -6.49
C GLY A 25 1.32 1.69 -6.91
N ARG A 26 1.72 0.42 -6.88
CA ARG A 26 0.85 -0.72 -7.10
C ARG A 26 1.19 -1.80 -6.09
N LEU A 27 0.16 -2.53 -5.68
CA LEU A 27 0.32 -3.73 -4.88
C LEU A 27 0.45 -4.94 -5.81
N VAL A 28 1.52 -5.70 -5.66
CA VAL A 28 1.80 -6.87 -6.48
C VAL A 28 1.54 -8.12 -5.65
N SER A 29 0.65 -8.98 -6.16
CA SER A 29 0.34 -10.25 -5.51
C SER A 29 1.45 -11.29 -5.71
N PRO A 30 1.54 -12.32 -4.84
CA PRO A 30 2.45 -13.45 -4.98
C PRO A 30 2.58 -14.01 -6.40
N GLY A 31 1.44 -14.31 -7.05
CA GLY A 31 1.41 -14.88 -8.39
C GLY A 31 1.98 -13.95 -9.46
N GLN A 32 1.91 -12.63 -9.26
CA GLN A 32 2.44 -11.62 -10.18
C GLN A 32 3.91 -11.29 -9.95
N MET A 33 4.50 -11.74 -8.83
CA MET A 33 5.92 -11.52 -8.55
C MET A 33 6.85 -12.39 -9.41
N ALA A 34 6.30 -13.31 -10.23
CA ALA A 34 7.08 -14.13 -11.16
C ALA A 34 7.68 -13.32 -12.29
N ASP A 35 7.00 -12.26 -12.69
CA ASP A 35 7.37 -11.46 -13.86
C ASP A 35 8.13 -10.19 -13.49
N LEU A 36 8.50 -10.04 -12.21
CA LEU A 36 9.20 -8.86 -11.73
C LEU A 36 10.72 -9.05 -11.71
N PRO A 37 11.51 -8.04 -12.13
CA PRO A 37 12.97 -8.13 -12.23
C PRO A 37 13.68 -7.95 -10.86
N PHE A 38 13.05 -8.35 -9.76
CA PHE A 38 13.59 -8.15 -8.41
C PHE A 38 14.01 -9.49 -7.78
N ASN A 39 15.01 -9.46 -6.92
CA ASN A 39 15.55 -10.65 -6.28
C ASN A 39 14.56 -11.20 -5.22
N ARG A 40 13.89 -12.31 -5.53
CA ARG A 40 12.87 -12.96 -4.68
C ARG A 40 13.41 -13.50 -3.35
N GLY A 41 14.71 -13.68 -3.21
CA GLY A 41 15.33 -14.36 -2.06
C GLY A 41 15.05 -13.73 -0.68
N ALA A 42 14.56 -12.49 -0.64
CA ALA A 42 14.25 -11.77 0.60
C ALA A 42 12.75 -11.72 0.95
N LEU A 43 11.85 -12.20 0.09
CA LEU A 43 10.40 -12.09 0.24
C LEU A 43 9.77 -13.47 0.50
N PRO A 44 8.90 -13.62 1.52
CA PRO A 44 8.12 -14.85 1.68
C PRO A 44 7.25 -15.12 0.45
N ASN A 45 7.10 -16.39 0.07
CA ASN A 45 6.39 -16.81 -1.15
C ASN A 45 4.95 -16.29 -1.23
N ASP A 46 4.27 -16.12 -0.10
CA ASP A 46 2.88 -15.68 -0.03
C ASP A 46 2.73 -14.19 0.32
N ALA A 47 3.84 -13.46 0.50
CA ALA A 47 3.81 -12.04 0.85
C ALA A 47 3.41 -11.18 -0.35
N TRP A 48 2.78 -10.03 -0.10
CA TRP A 48 2.50 -9.04 -1.14
C TRP A 48 3.57 -7.96 -1.13
N LEU A 49 3.86 -7.40 -2.30
CA LEU A 49 4.87 -6.37 -2.48
C LEU A 49 4.24 -5.06 -2.97
N LEU A 50 4.35 -4.00 -2.17
CA LEU A 50 4.11 -2.64 -2.61
C LEU A 50 5.29 -2.18 -3.46
N VAL A 51 5.06 -1.93 -4.75
CA VAL A 51 6.03 -1.28 -5.62
C VAL A 51 5.59 0.16 -5.81
N GLY A 52 6.46 1.12 -5.55
CA GLY A 52 6.10 2.52 -5.63
C GLY A 52 7.27 3.46 -5.89
N GLU A 53 6.92 4.67 -6.28
CA GLU A 53 7.86 5.76 -6.47
C GLU A 53 7.69 6.78 -5.33
N LEU A 54 8.81 7.13 -4.70
CA LEU A 54 8.90 8.13 -3.65
C LEU A 54 9.35 9.48 -4.21
N HIS A 55 8.93 10.54 -3.53
CA HIS A 55 9.56 11.84 -3.67
C HIS A 55 11.08 11.73 -3.45
N PRO A 56 11.93 12.41 -4.25
CA PRO A 56 13.39 12.29 -4.15
C PRO A 56 13.94 12.57 -2.75
N GLU A 57 13.38 13.53 -2.03
CA GLU A 57 13.82 13.87 -0.67
C GLU A 57 13.54 12.75 0.33
N MET A 58 12.34 12.16 0.30
CA MET A 58 11.99 11.00 1.12
C MET A 58 12.89 9.80 0.80
N PHE A 59 13.17 9.57 -0.49
CA PHE A 59 14.07 8.51 -0.92
C PHE A 59 15.49 8.73 -0.40
N ALA A 60 16.01 9.96 -0.48
CA ALA A 60 17.33 10.31 0.05
C ALA A 60 17.41 10.09 1.58
N LEU A 61 16.37 10.47 2.33
CA LEU A 61 16.28 10.24 3.77
C LEU A 61 16.34 8.74 4.12
N LEU A 62 15.61 7.91 3.38
CA LEU A 62 15.63 6.44 3.58
C LEU A 62 16.98 5.83 3.22
N MET A 63 17.57 6.23 2.09
CA MET A 63 18.91 5.77 1.69
C MET A 63 20.00 6.20 2.68
N GLY A 64 19.81 7.34 3.36
CA GLY A 64 20.66 7.83 4.44
C GLY A 64 20.49 7.09 5.79
N GLY A 65 19.67 6.03 5.84
CA GLY A 65 19.42 5.27 7.07
C GLY A 65 18.29 5.81 7.93
N GLY A 66 17.48 6.75 7.41
CA GLY A 66 16.27 7.23 8.04
C GLY A 66 15.32 6.06 8.33
N ARG A 67 14.77 6.03 9.54
CA ARG A 67 13.81 4.99 9.97
C ARG A 67 12.39 5.49 9.77
N PRO A 68 11.65 4.99 8.77
CA PRO A 68 10.29 5.44 8.56
C PRO A 68 9.36 4.94 9.65
N SER A 69 8.50 5.81 10.15
CA SER A 69 7.24 5.35 10.73
C SER A 69 6.32 4.98 9.58
N THR A 70 5.70 3.81 9.67
CA THR A 70 4.79 3.34 8.62
C THR A 70 3.47 2.93 9.22
N ASP A 71 2.40 3.43 8.63
CA ASP A 71 1.04 3.12 9.01
C ASP A 71 0.28 2.55 7.81
N VAL A 72 -0.42 1.44 8.04
CA VAL A 72 -1.13 0.69 7.01
C VAL A 72 -2.57 0.56 7.46
N THR A 73 -3.46 1.30 6.79
CA THR A 73 -4.89 1.31 7.10
C THR A 73 -5.67 0.78 5.90
N LEU A 74 -6.69 -0.02 6.18
CA LEU A 74 -7.66 -0.43 5.17
C LEU A 74 -8.97 0.31 5.38
N MET A 75 -9.45 1.01 4.36
CA MET A 75 -10.70 1.78 4.41
C MET A 75 -11.74 1.18 3.48
N GLU A 76 -12.96 0.98 3.95
CA GLU A 76 -14.11 0.61 3.10
C GLU A 76 -14.71 1.90 2.51
N ALA A 77 -14.78 2.03 1.19
CA ALA A 77 -15.34 3.22 0.55
C ALA A 77 -16.78 3.03 0.07
N ASN A 78 -17.08 1.87 -0.48
CA ASN A 78 -18.41 1.43 -0.92
C ASN A 78 -18.47 -0.09 -0.82
N ILE A 79 -19.66 -0.68 -0.94
CA ILE A 79 -19.85 -2.14 -0.86
C ILE A 79 -18.90 -2.86 -1.83
N GLY A 80 -17.95 -3.61 -1.27
CA GLY A 80 -16.98 -4.42 -2.03
C GLY A 80 -15.74 -3.67 -2.55
N ILE A 81 -15.63 -2.35 -2.31
CA ILE A 81 -14.46 -1.53 -2.68
C ILE A 81 -13.73 -1.08 -1.42
N PHE A 82 -12.44 -1.40 -1.37
CA PHE A 82 -11.56 -1.06 -0.27
C PHE A 82 -10.39 -0.23 -0.78
N TYR A 83 -9.89 0.69 0.04
CA TYR A 83 -8.65 1.40 -0.21
C TYR A 83 -7.63 0.99 0.84
N LEU A 84 -6.51 0.42 0.38
CA LEU A 84 -5.33 0.30 1.20
C LEU A 84 -4.60 1.63 1.19
N VAL A 85 -4.47 2.24 2.35
CA VAL A 85 -3.69 3.45 2.58
C VAL A 85 -2.39 3.04 3.26
N VAL A 86 -1.27 3.28 2.61
CA VAL A 86 0.06 3.10 3.21
C VAL A 86 0.70 4.46 3.36
N ARG A 87 1.01 4.83 4.60
CA ARG A 87 1.61 6.12 4.94
C ARG A 87 3.02 5.88 5.46
N HIS A 88 4.00 6.46 4.80
CA HIS A 88 5.39 6.49 5.24
C HIS A 88 5.73 7.89 5.72
N SER A 89 6.27 8.03 6.93
CA SER A 89 6.81 9.30 7.41
C SER A 89 8.24 9.16 7.93
N VAL A 90 9.10 10.13 7.60
CA VAL A 90 10.47 10.26 8.10
C VAL A 90 10.71 11.73 8.44
N GLY A 91 10.84 12.05 9.73
CA GLY A 91 10.88 13.44 10.18
C GLY A 91 9.60 14.18 9.77
N GLU A 92 9.75 15.34 9.13
CA GLU A 92 8.63 16.16 8.61
C GLU A 92 8.11 15.71 7.24
N TRP A 93 8.78 14.74 6.60
CA TRP A 93 8.35 14.22 5.29
C TRP A 93 7.34 13.10 5.46
N GLU A 94 6.24 13.19 4.73
CA GLU A 94 5.22 12.15 4.69
C GLU A 94 4.83 11.83 3.25
N HIS A 95 4.70 10.55 2.94
CA HIS A 95 4.23 10.06 1.66
C HIS A 95 3.12 9.04 1.83
N ARG A 96 2.08 9.16 1.00
CA ARG A 96 0.88 8.32 1.07
C ARG A 96 0.67 7.59 -0.25
N PHE A 97 0.54 6.26 -0.17
CA PHE A 97 0.06 5.43 -1.25
C PHE A 97 -1.42 5.12 -1.01
N LEU A 98 -2.23 5.34 -2.04
CA LEU A 98 -3.66 5.00 -2.03
C LEU A 98 -3.93 3.95 -3.11
N LEU A 99 -4.18 2.72 -2.68
CA LEU A 99 -4.33 1.56 -3.56
C LEU A 99 -5.78 1.05 -3.52
N PRO A 100 -6.54 1.20 -4.63
CA PRO A 100 -7.87 0.61 -4.71
C PRO A 100 -7.76 -0.92 -4.79
N MET A 101 -8.60 -1.60 -4.01
CA MET A 101 -8.75 -3.05 -3.99
C MET A 101 -10.23 -3.41 -4.08
N VAL A 102 -10.55 -4.53 -4.73
CA VAL A 102 -11.94 -4.92 -5.01
C VAL A 102 -12.14 -6.39 -4.69
N GLY A 103 -13.20 -6.69 -3.92
CA GLY A 103 -13.69 -8.06 -3.71
C GLY A 103 -12.63 -9.06 -3.22
N ALA A 104 -12.28 -10.03 -4.07
CA ALA A 104 -11.40 -11.13 -3.71
C ALA A 104 -9.95 -10.69 -3.42
N SER A 105 -9.43 -9.70 -4.15
CA SER A 105 -8.03 -9.24 -3.95
C SER A 105 -7.83 -8.61 -2.57
N ALA A 106 -8.82 -7.85 -2.09
CA ALA A 106 -8.81 -7.28 -0.75
C ALA A 106 -8.79 -8.38 0.34
N ARG A 107 -9.62 -9.43 0.19
CA ARG A 107 -9.67 -10.54 1.16
C ARG A 107 -8.37 -11.34 1.20
N THR A 108 -7.84 -11.71 0.04
CA THR A 108 -6.58 -12.44 -0.06
C THR A 108 -5.42 -11.64 0.50
N TYR A 109 -5.36 -10.35 0.20
CA TYR A 109 -4.35 -9.47 0.76
C TYR A 109 -4.47 -9.35 2.28
N VAL A 110 -5.67 -9.15 2.83
CA VAL A 110 -5.88 -9.05 4.28
C VAL A 110 -5.41 -10.31 5.02
N GLY A 111 -5.68 -11.50 4.47
CA GLY A 111 -5.16 -12.75 5.04
C GLY A 111 -3.62 -12.84 5.06
N SER A 112 -2.97 -12.34 4.00
CA SER A 112 -1.50 -12.23 3.95
C SER A 112 -0.97 -11.15 4.90
N LEU A 113 -1.67 -10.02 5.02
CA LEU A 113 -1.23 -8.85 5.77
C LEU A 113 -1.01 -9.17 7.25
N GLU A 114 -1.87 -9.99 7.85
CA GLU A 114 -1.70 -10.39 9.25
C GLU A 114 -0.46 -11.26 9.48
N LYS A 115 -0.15 -12.14 8.53
CA LYS A 115 0.94 -13.10 8.66
C LYS A 115 2.29 -12.52 8.27
N PHE A 116 2.31 -11.63 7.28
CA PHE A 116 3.53 -11.18 6.63
C PHE A 116 3.73 -9.68 6.64
N GLY A 117 2.74 -8.87 7.06
CA GLY A 117 2.81 -7.41 6.96
C GLY A 117 2.81 -6.93 5.49
N VAL A 118 3.35 -5.73 5.28
CA VAL A 118 3.54 -5.17 3.93
C VAL A 118 5.02 -5.10 3.63
N TYR A 119 5.45 -5.74 2.56
CA TYR A 119 6.78 -5.50 2.02
C TYR A 119 6.69 -4.39 0.98
N ALA A 120 7.68 -3.52 0.94
CA ALA A 120 7.74 -2.43 -0.02
C ALA A 120 9.09 -2.41 -0.75
N ALA A 121 9.05 -2.25 -2.07
CA ALA A 121 10.18 -1.92 -2.93
C ALA A 121 9.93 -0.51 -3.49
N LEU A 122 10.63 0.46 -2.92
CA LEU A 122 10.39 1.88 -3.16
C LEU A 122 11.55 2.47 -3.95
N THR A 123 11.23 3.09 -5.09
CA THR A 123 12.20 3.73 -5.98
C THR A 123 12.01 5.25 -5.96
N SER A 124 12.81 5.98 -6.72
CA SER A 124 12.57 7.40 -7.00
C SER A 124 12.99 7.70 -8.43
N ALA A 125 12.35 8.70 -9.07
CA ALA A 125 12.65 9.10 -10.44
C ALA A 125 14.16 9.32 -10.65
N GLY A 126 14.71 8.67 -11.67
CA GLY A 126 16.13 8.79 -12.03
C GLY A 126 17.10 8.00 -11.15
N SER A 127 16.62 7.26 -10.15
CA SER A 127 17.46 6.38 -9.32
C SER A 127 17.42 4.93 -9.85
N PRO A 128 18.58 4.27 -10.01
CA PRO A 128 18.64 2.83 -10.30
C PRO A 128 18.41 1.96 -9.05
N ASN A 129 18.34 2.58 -7.86
CA ASN A 129 18.27 1.88 -6.58
C ASN A 129 16.84 1.79 -6.07
N ALA A 130 16.56 0.73 -5.32
CA ALA A 130 15.31 0.55 -4.58
C ALA A 130 15.60 0.38 -3.08
N VAL A 131 14.77 1.02 -2.26
CA VAL A 131 14.72 0.79 -0.81
C VAL A 131 13.74 -0.34 -0.54
N PHE A 132 14.21 -1.39 0.13
CA PHE A 132 13.37 -2.50 0.58
C PHE A 132 13.03 -2.31 2.05
N ASN A 133 11.73 -2.25 2.35
CA ASN A 133 11.22 -2.10 3.71
C ASN A 133 10.23 -3.21 4.03
N HIS A 134 10.26 -3.66 5.28
CA HIS A 134 9.22 -4.50 5.87
C HIS A 134 8.41 -3.67 6.84
N LEU A 135 7.09 -3.67 6.66
CA LEU A 135 6.16 -2.84 7.39
C LEU A 135 5.27 -3.75 8.22
N GLN A 136 5.52 -3.77 9.52
CA GLN A 136 4.61 -4.41 10.45
C GLN A 136 3.42 -3.50 10.71
N ARG A 137 2.22 -4.08 10.60
CA ARG A 137 0.96 -3.35 10.80
C ARG A 137 0.68 -3.16 12.29
N ASN A 138 -0.02 -2.08 12.62
CA ASN A 138 -0.61 -1.88 13.93
C ASN A 138 -1.85 -2.80 14.14
N PRO A 139 -1.85 -3.70 15.15
CA PRO A 139 -2.90 -4.73 15.35
C PRO A 139 -4.31 -4.21 15.69
N SER A 140 -4.50 -2.89 15.87
CA SER A 140 -5.76 -2.31 16.33
C SER A 140 -6.82 -2.03 15.25
N ASP A 141 -6.52 -2.19 13.96
CA ASP A 141 -7.44 -1.71 12.91
C ASP A 141 -8.64 -2.65 12.66
N GLN A 142 -9.84 -2.11 12.93
CA GLN A 142 -11.13 -2.78 13.01
C GLN A 142 -11.65 -3.27 11.65
N VAL A 143 -11.22 -2.66 10.53
CA VAL A 143 -11.69 -3.04 9.19
C VAL A 143 -11.14 -4.42 8.80
N VAL A 144 -9.89 -4.71 9.17
CA VAL A 144 -9.30 -6.04 8.97
C VAL A 144 -10.02 -7.09 9.81
N LYS A 145 -10.38 -6.78 11.07
CA LYS A 145 -11.15 -7.71 11.91
C LYS A 145 -12.51 -8.06 11.28
N LYS A 146 -13.21 -7.06 10.71
CA LYS A 146 -14.48 -7.25 9.99
C LYS A 146 -14.31 -8.11 8.74
N LEU A 147 -13.25 -7.89 7.96
CA LEU A 147 -12.98 -8.69 6.76
C LEU A 147 -12.62 -10.13 7.09
N LEU A 148 -11.84 -10.37 8.14
CA LEU A 148 -11.48 -11.73 8.56
C LEU A 148 -12.65 -12.51 9.15
N SER A 149 -13.52 -11.86 9.93
CA SER A 149 -14.72 -12.51 10.46
C SER A 149 -15.74 -12.87 9.37
N SER A 150 -15.81 -12.08 8.29
CA SER A 150 -16.63 -12.41 7.12
C SER A 150 -16.10 -13.61 6.31
N VAL A 151 -14.80 -13.89 6.39
CA VAL A 151 -14.17 -15.07 5.76
C VAL A 151 -14.44 -16.34 6.57
N LEU A 152 -14.51 -16.24 7.89
CA LEU A 152 -14.79 -17.37 8.79
C LEU A 152 -16.27 -17.77 8.85
N SER A 153 -17.20 -16.88 8.48
CA SER A 153 -18.65 -17.12 8.48
C SER A 153 -19.19 -17.73 7.19
N CYS A 154 -18.36 -17.90 6.16
CA CYS A 154 -18.70 -18.59 4.90
C CYS A 154 -18.13 -20.02 4.83
N LYS A 155 -17.75 -20.62 5.96
CA LYS A 155 -17.39 -22.04 6.06
C LYS A 155 -18.53 -22.87 6.61
#